data_AF-A0A1B9GGX3-F1
#
_entry.id   AF-A0A1B9GGX3-F1
#
_cell.length_a   1.000
_cell.length_b   1.000
_cell.length_c   1.000
_cell.angle_alpha   90.00
_cell.angle_beta   90.00
_cell.angle_gamma   90.00
#
_symmetry.space_group_name_H-M   'P 1'
#
loop_
_entity.id
_entity.type
_entity.pdbx_description
1 polymer ?
#
loop_
_entity_poly.entity_id
_entity_poly.type
_entity_poly.pdbx_seq_one_letter_code
_entity_poly.pdbx_strand_id
1 'polypeptide(L)'
;MTSKTTTIPTPYSATSPSIPPPPPSPGRQRTISTLRSPRIQSSPILLHPLPPTSSLNKESVYASELELDKQTRQIQKERQLQEALQEQLFSAERLKVKEEQGTWSAIQQDNLKGKTEGRGRNDSWGHSRGFTHPPQAFELYKAIDQHDIDYIMRIRDHNFGLLLQKNGNEFPILYATRLGERWRDVVILLVGALSRYVNHLDPEDFEKKETLRTLKALRANLKLAIDHTLLHLPPGHSPVLLSSYLQVLIMSEGDSFLYKAIHEISLLLRSRSGLSHEGDGVKPVKEAESIIRKFCTRELRGVKGGVGDVEEYIANATLDLVIMAGWSLAVPGIAEGALLPTHTFARDLRTYTTFMEHLEANLTTINKLNPRIRKILFTLRDLAGDSKKSVRGRLNDVQAVLDAQG
;
A
#
# COMPACT_ATOMS: atom_id res chain seq x y z
N MET A 1 32.86 -47.91 -26.27
CA MET A 1 34.24 -47.40 -26.31
C MET A 1 34.15 -45.90 -26.04
N THR A 2 34.59 -45.29 -24.95
CA THR A 2 35.52 -45.65 -23.87
C THR A 2 35.03 -44.97 -22.60
N SER A 3 34.92 -45.78 -21.55
CA SER A 3 34.69 -45.45 -20.16
C SER A 3 35.82 -44.61 -19.54
N LYS A 4 35.49 -43.59 -18.75
CA LYS A 4 36.37 -43.10 -17.68
C LYS A 4 35.60 -42.82 -16.39
N THR A 5 35.93 -43.66 -15.44
CA THR A 5 35.58 -43.76 -14.02
C THR A 5 36.42 -42.77 -13.23
N THR A 6 35.82 -41.99 -12.31
CA THR A 6 36.57 -41.36 -11.21
C THR A 6 35.71 -41.25 -9.94
N THR A 7 35.95 -42.22 -9.05
CA THR A 7 36.03 -42.21 -7.58
C THR A 7 35.35 -41.13 -6.72
N ILE A 8 34.53 -41.67 -5.80
CA ILE A 8 34.04 -41.13 -4.52
C ILE A 8 35.19 -41.13 -3.48
N PRO A 9 35.18 -40.20 -2.50
CA PRO A 9 35.30 -40.66 -1.11
C PRO A 9 34.36 -39.93 -0.13
N THR A 10 33.71 -40.72 0.72
CA THR A 10 33.09 -40.39 2.01
C THR A 10 34.13 -40.49 3.16
N PRO A 11 33.78 -40.34 4.43
CA PRO A 11 33.33 -39.16 5.17
C PRO A 11 34.33 -38.79 6.30
N TYR A 12 34.45 -37.51 6.68
CA TYR A 12 35.26 -37.13 7.85
C TYR A 12 34.47 -37.31 9.15
N SER A 13 35.00 -38.19 9.99
CA SER A 13 34.54 -38.51 11.34
C SER A 13 34.96 -37.44 12.34
N ALA A 14 34.07 -37.12 13.27
CA ALA A 14 34.31 -36.24 14.41
C ALA A 14 35.28 -36.87 15.42
N THR A 15 36.23 -36.10 15.93
CA THR A 15 37.09 -36.45 17.06
C THR A 15 37.08 -35.33 18.10
N SER A 16 36.61 -35.66 19.29
CA SER A 16 36.63 -34.83 20.51
C SER A 16 38.06 -34.60 21.02
N PRO A 17 38.38 -33.42 21.60
CA PRO A 17 39.69 -33.19 22.19
C PRO A 17 39.79 -33.77 23.61
N SER A 18 40.78 -34.63 23.81
CA SER A 18 41.23 -35.18 25.10
C SER A 18 42.11 -34.16 25.84
N ILE A 19 41.78 -33.86 27.09
CA ILE A 19 42.54 -32.97 27.98
C ILE A 19 43.64 -33.79 28.69
N PRO A 20 44.91 -33.34 28.73
CA PRO A 20 46.00 -34.03 29.41
C PRO A 20 46.06 -33.72 30.93
N PRO A 21 46.65 -34.62 31.75
CA PRO A 21 46.73 -34.46 33.22
C PRO A 21 47.83 -33.46 33.65
N PRO A 22 47.71 -32.86 34.85
CA PRO A 22 48.67 -31.87 35.35
C PRO A 22 49.95 -32.51 35.93
N PRO A 23 51.09 -31.78 35.94
CA PRO A 23 52.38 -32.26 36.42
C PRO A 23 52.55 -32.20 37.95
N PRO A 24 53.52 -32.95 38.52
CA PRO A 24 53.72 -33.08 39.96
C PRO A 24 54.45 -31.90 40.58
N SER A 25 54.07 -31.56 41.82
CA SER A 25 54.66 -30.49 42.63
C SER A 25 56.01 -30.89 43.24
N PRO A 26 57.01 -29.98 43.30
CA PRO A 26 58.17 -30.15 44.16
C PRO A 26 57.92 -29.50 45.53
N GLY A 27 58.14 -30.26 46.60
CA GLY A 27 58.04 -29.77 47.97
C GLY A 27 59.29 -29.03 48.44
N ARG A 28 59.15 -28.21 49.50
CA ARG A 28 60.12 -28.15 50.61
C ARG A 28 59.61 -27.34 51.82
N GLN A 29 59.59 -28.05 52.96
CA GLN A 29 60.12 -27.66 54.28
C GLN A 29 59.51 -26.49 55.10
N ARG A 30 58.68 -26.93 56.07
CA ARG A 30 58.71 -26.63 57.53
C ARG A 30 59.29 -25.29 58.01
N THR A 31 58.43 -24.50 58.63
CA THR A 31 58.71 -23.85 59.92
C THR A 31 57.54 -24.08 60.88
N ILE A 32 57.89 -24.34 62.14
CA ILE A 32 56.99 -24.64 63.26
C ILE A 32 56.49 -23.31 63.82
N SER A 33 55.17 -23.12 63.87
CA SER A 33 54.57 -22.20 64.83
C SER A 33 53.26 -22.78 65.36
N THR A 34 53.26 -23.05 66.65
CA THR A 34 52.11 -23.44 67.44
C THR A 34 51.18 -22.26 67.60
N LEU A 35 50.12 -22.20 66.81
CA LEU A 35 48.95 -21.37 67.08
C LEU A 35 47.72 -22.27 67.01
N ARG A 36 47.12 -22.54 68.17
CA ARG A 36 45.81 -23.18 68.27
C ARG A 36 44.79 -22.25 67.60
N SER A 37 44.41 -22.60 66.38
CA SER A 37 43.26 -22.01 65.70
C SER A 37 41.96 -22.47 66.39
N PRO A 38 40.94 -21.60 66.46
CA PRO A 38 39.68 -21.93 67.10
C PRO A 38 39.00 -23.06 66.32
N ARG A 39 38.46 -24.06 67.03
CA ARG A 39 37.56 -25.06 66.45
C ARG A 39 36.36 -24.33 65.83
N ILE A 40 36.39 -24.12 64.52
CA ILE A 40 35.21 -23.74 63.76
C ILE A 40 34.26 -24.92 63.88
N GLN A 41 33.16 -24.73 64.61
CA GLN A 41 32.05 -25.67 64.56
C GLN A 41 31.51 -25.63 63.14
N SER A 42 31.83 -26.64 62.33
CA SER A 42 31.24 -26.82 61.01
C SER A 42 29.78 -27.18 61.22
N SER A 43 28.91 -26.17 61.24
CA SER A 43 27.49 -26.38 60.99
C SER A 43 27.38 -27.00 59.59
N PRO A 44 26.69 -28.14 59.42
CA PRO A 44 26.50 -28.72 58.11
C PRO A 44 25.74 -27.69 57.26
N ILE A 45 26.41 -27.13 56.27
CA ILE A 45 25.77 -26.32 55.25
C ILE A 45 24.91 -27.29 54.45
N LEU A 46 23.60 -27.26 54.67
CA LEU A 46 22.64 -27.91 53.81
C LEU A 46 22.82 -27.31 52.41
N LEU A 47 23.47 -28.06 51.51
CA LEU A 47 23.50 -27.73 50.11
C LEU A 47 22.04 -27.68 49.66
N HIS A 48 21.58 -26.50 49.25
CA HIS A 48 20.25 -26.35 48.68
C HIS A 48 20.13 -27.39 47.55
N PRO A 49 19.07 -28.23 47.57
CA PRO A 49 18.88 -29.22 46.53
C PRO A 49 18.86 -28.49 45.18
N LEU A 50 19.64 -29.01 44.23
CA LEU A 50 19.67 -28.46 42.89
C LEU A 50 18.24 -28.37 42.35
N PRO A 51 17.88 -27.27 41.67
CA PRO A 51 16.54 -27.13 41.11
C PRO A 51 16.25 -28.34 40.21
N PRO A 52 15.05 -28.93 40.32
CA PRO A 52 14.70 -30.10 39.53
C PRO A 52 14.86 -29.79 38.03
N THR A 53 15.32 -30.76 37.27
CA THR A 53 15.63 -30.61 35.82
C THR A 53 14.44 -30.10 35.01
N SER A 54 13.21 -30.37 35.45
CA SER A 54 11.99 -29.80 34.88
C SER A 54 11.91 -28.27 34.98
N SER A 55 12.46 -27.68 36.05
CA SER A 55 12.48 -26.23 36.26
C SER A 55 13.51 -25.57 35.34
N LEU A 56 14.70 -26.17 35.22
CA LEU A 56 15.74 -25.71 34.30
C LEU A 56 15.29 -25.76 32.83
N ASN A 57 14.58 -26.82 32.43
CA ASN A 57 14.03 -26.93 31.07
C ASN A 57 12.96 -25.87 30.79
N LYS A 58 12.08 -25.59 31.77
CA LYS A 58 11.08 -24.53 31.64
C LYS A 58 11.72 -23.15 31.53
N GLU A 59 12.75 -22.88 32.33
CA GLU A 59 13.48 -21.62 32.31
C GLU A 59 14.28 -21.45 31.00
N SER A 60 14.86 -22.54 30.48
CA SER A 60 15.52 -22.57 29.17
C SER A 60 14.57 -22.27 28.02
N VAL A 61 13.38 -22.88 28.01
CA VAL A 61 12.36 -22.61 26.97
C VAL A 61 11.90 -21.16 27.05
N TYR A 62 11.62 -20.67 28.26
CA TYR A 62 11.21 -19.29 28.48
C TYR A 62 12.29 -18.27 28.04
N ALA A 63 13.56 -18.53 28.36
CA ALA A 63 14.67 -17.70 27.93
C ALA A 63 14.83 -17.72 26.39
N SER A 64 14.67 -18.88 25.77
CA SER A 64 14.72 -19.02 24.30
C SER A 64 13.57 -18.28 23.61
N GLU A 65 12.35 -18.34 24.14
CA GLU A 65 11.20 -17.60 23.61
C GLU A 65 11.42 -16.09 23.73
N LEU A 66 11.96 -15.63 24.85
CA LEU A 66 12.23 -14.21 25.10
C LEU A 66 13.35 -13.66 24.22
N GLU A 67 14.37 -14.47 23.92
CA GLU A 67 15.42 -14.15 22.95
C GLU A 67 14.87 -14.03 21.53
N LEU A 68 13.98 -14.95 21.14
CA LEU A 68 13.34 -14.98 19.82
C LEU A 68 12.39 -13.79 19.63
N ASP A 69 11.65 -13.41 20.67
CA ASP A 69 10.81 -12.20 20.67
C ASP A 69 11.65 -10.92 20.54
N LYS A 70 12.81 -10.84 21.21
CA LYS A 70 13.77 -9.72 21.03
C LYS A 70 14.28 -9.62 19.60
N GLN A 71 14.69 -10.74 19.00
CA GLN A 71 15.15 -10.76 17.61
C GLN A 71 14.04 -10.33 16.64
N THR A 72 12.82 -10.81 16.86
CA THR A 72 11.66 -10.47 16.02
C THR A 72 11.34 -8.97 16.10
N ARG A 73 11.38 -8.38 17.31
CA ARG A 73 11.20 -6.93 17.50
C ARG A 73 12.32 -6.11 16.87
N GLN A 74 13.55 -6.61 16.90
CA GLN A 74 14.68 -5.92 16.28
C GLN A 74 14.55 -5.90 14.76
N ILE A 75 14.18 -7.03 14.14
CA ILE A 75 13.89 -7.12 12.70
C ILE A 75 12.72 -6.20 12.32
N GLN A 76 11.65 -6.16 13.13
CA GLN A 76 10.53 -5.25 12.89
C GLN A 76 10.96 -3.78 12.97
N LYS A 77 11.76 -3.39 13.97
CA LYS A 77 12.29 -2.03 14.07
C LYS A 77 13.19 -1.67 12.90
N GLU A 78 14.06 -2.57 12.48
CA GLU A 78 14.95 -2.34 11.35
C GLU A 78 14.16 -2.18 10.04
N ARG A 79 13.11 -2.99 9.85
CA ARG A 79 12.18 -2.87 8.73
C ARG A 79 11.39 -1.57 8.77
N GLN A 80 10.86 -1.16 9.93
CA GLN A 80 10.17 0.12 10.11
C GLN A 80 11.10 1.30 9.81
N LEU A 81 12.36 1.21 10.25
CA LEU A 81 13.35 2.25 9.97
C LEU A 81 13.70 2.32 8.49
N GLN A 82 13.81 1.18 7.81
CA GLN A 82 13.98 1.11 6.35
C GLN A 82 12.77 1.68 5.61
N GLU A 83 11.55 1.34 6.02
CA GLU A 83 10.30 1.84 5.42
C GLU A 83 10.13 3.36 5.66
N ALA A 84 10.43 3.86 6.86
CA ALA A 84 10.40 5.30 7.18
C ALA A 84 11.47 6.09 6.41
N LEU A 85 12.66 5.52 6.25
CA LEU A 85 13.73 6.12 5.45
C LEU A 85 13.34 6.11 3.97
N GLN A 86 12.71 5.04 3.50
CA GLN A 86 12.15 4.95 2.15
C GLN A 86 10.98 5.93 1.94
N GLU A 87 10.15 6.18 2.95
CA GLU A 87 9.06 7.16 2.92
C GLU A 87 9.56 8.60 2.97
N GLN A 88 10.59 8.91 3.78
CA GLN A 88 11.28 10.20 3.71
C GLN A 88 11.91 10.41 2.34
N LEU A 89 12.50 9.37 1.75
CA LEU A 89 13.02 9.43 0.39
C LEU A 89 11.89 9.62 -0.63
N PHE A 90 10.76 8.93 -0.53
CA PHE A 90 9.65 9.07 -1.47
C PHE A 90 8.85 10.37 -1.31
N SER A 91 8.72 10.89 -0.09
CA SER A 91 8.06 12.17 0.18
C SER A 91 8.94 13.33 -0.24
N ALA A 92 10.24 13.26 0.05
CA ALA A 92 11.23 14.18 -0.49
C ALA A 92 11.31 14.05 -2.01
N GLU A 93 11.27 12.84 -2.58
CA GLU A 93 11.24 12.62 -4.03
C GLU A 93 9.94 13.12 -4.64
N ARG A 94 8.78 13.01 -3.98
CA ARG A 94 7.51 13.59 -4.46
C ARG A 94 7.50 15.10 -4.39
N LEU A 95 8.00 15.69 -3.31
CA LEU A 95 8.13 17.14 -3.17
C LEU A 95 9.15 17.66 -4.18
N LYS A 96 10.27 16.98 -4.33
CA LYS A 96 11.32 17.27 -5.30
C LYS A 96 10.82 17.07 -6.72
N VAL A 97 10.07 16.02 -7.04
CA VAL A 97 9.38 15.83 -8.33
C VAL A 97 8.31 16.90 -8.53
N LYS A 98 7.56 17.30 -7.50
CA LYS A 98 6.58 18.40 -7.62
C LYS A 98 7.27 19.77 -7.84
N GLU A 99 8.42 19.98 -7.23
CA GLU A 99 9.25 21.18 -7.33
C GLU A 99 10.09 21.18 -8.64
N GLU A 100 10.52 20.01 -9.10
CA GLU A 100 11.28 19.77 -10.34
C GLU A 100 10.40 19.65 -11.57
N GLN A 101 9.13 19.24 -11.49
CA GLN A 101 8.23 19.09 -12.65
C GLN A 101 7.19 20.22 -12.73
N GLY A 102 6.80 20.79 -11.59
CA GLY A 102 5.79 21.84 -11.52
C GLY A 102 4.36 21.34 -11.65
N THR A 103 3.42 22.26 -11.44
CA THR A 103 1.98 21.99 -11.56
C THR A 103 1.57 22.10 -13.02
N TRP A 104 0.61 21.30 -13.49
CA TRP A 104 0.12 21.42 -14.88
C TRP A 104 -0.40 22.82 -15.19
N SER A 105 -0.99 23.47 -14.18
CA SER A 105 -1.39 24.88 -14.24
C SER A 105 -0.22 25.83 -14.54
N ALA A 106 0.97 25.58 -13.99
CA ALA A 106 2.18 26.34 -14.30
C ALA A 106 2.73 26.00 -15.70
N ILE A 107 2.79 24.71 -16.06
CA ILE A 107 3.25 24.24 -17.39
C ILE A 107 2.36 24.82 -18.51
N GLN A 108 1.04 24.84 -18.30
CA GLN A 108 0.08 25.39 -19.27
C GLN A 108 0.20 26.92 -19.39
N GLN A 109 0.47 27.63 -18.29
CA GLN A 109 0.72 29.07 -18.33
C GLN A 109 2.05 29.44 -18.99
N ASP A 110 3.11 28.66 -18.76
CA ASP A 110 4.42 28.83 -19.42
C ASP A 110 4.32 28.56 -20.93
N ASN A 111 3.58 27.52 -21.32
CA ASN A 111 3.31 27.21 -22.73
C ASN A 111 2.47 28.30 -23.44
N LEU A 112 1.54 28.95 -22.74
CA LEU A 112 0.75 30.07 -23.27
C LEU A 112 1.55 31.39 -23.36
N LYS A 113 2.56 31.58 -22.50
CA LYS A 113 3.37 32.81 -22.46
C LYS A 113 4.54 32.84 -23.43
N GLY A 114 4.83 31.75 -24.14
CA GLY A 114 5.65 31.75 -25.35
C GLY A 114 6.91 32.62 -25.26
N LYS A 115 7.71 32.47 -24.20
CA LYS A 115 9.09 33.00 -24.06
C LYS A 115 9.59 32.75 -22.65
N THR A 116 10.50 31.81 -22.48
CA THR A 116 11.81 32.11 -21.90
C THR A 116 12.74 30.91 -22.08
N GLU A 117 13.89 31.20 -22.68
CA GLU A 117 15.05 30.33 -22.66
C GLU A 117 15.48 30.08 -21.20
N GLY A 118 15.90 28.85 -20.92
CA GLY A 118 16.86 28.58 -19.85
C GLY A 118 16.30 28.44 -18.44
N ARG A 119 15.69 27.29 -18.14
CA ARG A 119 15.96 26.54 -16.91
C ARG A 119 15.50 25.10 -17.13
N GLY A 120 16.46 24.23 -17.45
CA GLY A 120 16.23 22.79 -17.57
C GLY A 120 15.77 22.24 -16.22
N ARG A 121 14.47 21.94 -16.13
CA ARG A 121 13.90 21.11 -15.09
C ARG A 121 14.25 19.65 -15.43
N ASN A 122 14.78 18.89 -14.47
CA ASN A 122 15.10 17.49 -14.70
C ASN A 122 13.86 16.62 -14.44
N ASP A 123 12.88 16.69 -15.32
CA ASP A 123 11.89 15.62 -15.44
C ASP A 123 12.61 14.38 -15.98
N SER A 124 12.55 13.25 -15.26
CA SER A 124 13.13 11.97 -15.70
C SER A 124 12.56 11.44 -17.04
N TRP A 125 11.56 12.12 -17.61
CA TRP A 125 10.91 11.82 -18.87
C TRP A 125 11.20 12.82 -20.01
N GLY A 126 12.19 13.71 -19.83
CA GLY A 126 12.69 14.61 -20.87
C GLY A 126 11.75 15.76 -21.19
N HIS A 127 12.32 16.95 -21.42
CA HIS A 127 11.56 18.06 -21.99
C HIS A 127 11.31 17.77 -23.46
N SER A 128 10.11 17.33 -23.78
CA SER A 128 9.73 17.08 -25.17
C SER A 128 9.64 18.42 -25.91
N ARG A 129 10.15 18.48 -27.15
CA ARG A 129 10.12 19.72 -27.93
C ARG A 129 8.67 20.10 -28.24
N GLY A 130 8.32 21.36 -27.97
CA GLY A 130 7.03 21.93 -28.35
C GLY A 130 6.77 21.86 -29.85
N PHE A 131 5.51 21.97 -30.25
CA PHE A 131 5.12 21.87 -31.65
C PHE A 131 5.32 23.20 -32.40
N THR A 132 5.80 23.12 -33.64
CA THR A 132 5.91 24.29 -34.54
C THR A 132 4.54 24.78 -35.03
N HIS A 133 3.56 23.89 -35.07
CA HIS A 133 2.17 24.16 -35.41
C HIS A 133 1.27 23.40 -34.42
N PRO A 134 0.05 23.88 -34.13
CA PRO A 134 -0.85 23.16 -33.25
C PRO A 134 -1.11 21.74 -33.79
N PRO A 135 -0.81 20.67 -33.01
CA PRO A 135 -0.99 19.31 -33.49
C PRO A 135 -2.48 19.04 -33.69
N GLN A 136 -2.79 18.33 -34.77
CA GLN A 136 -4.18 18.01 -35.13
C GLN A 136 -4.55 16.58 -34.73
N ALA A 137 -5.85 16.34 -34.56
CA ALA A 137 -6.34 15.03 -34.10
C ALA A 137 -5.93 13.90 -35.06
N PHE A 138 -5.94 14.12 -36.38
CA PHE A 138 -5.51 13.08 -37.33
C PHE A 138 -4.04 12.70 -37.19
N GLU A 139 -3.18 13.63 -36.75
CA GLU A 139 -1.75 13.38 -36.55
C GLU A 139 -1.50 12.48 -35.34
N LEU A 140 -2.28 12.67 -34.27
CA LEU A 140 -2.26 11.77 -33.11
C LEU A 140 -2.63 10.33 -33.50
N TYR A 141 -3.66 10.16 -34.33
CA TYR A 141 -4.11 8.80 -34.71
C TYR A 141 -3.10 8.14 -35.64
N LYS A 142 -2.51 8.91 -36.56
CA LYS A 142 -1.39 8.44 -37.38
C LYS A 142 -0.18 8.05 -36.52
N ALA A 143 0.14 8.84 -35.50
CA ALA A 143 1.22 8.51 -34.55
C ALA A 143 0.93 7.22 -33.78
N ILE A 144 -0.33 6.98 -33.40
CA ILE A 144 -0.75 5.70 -32.81
C ILE A 144 -0.54 4.56 -33.81
N ASP A 145 -0.99 4.69 -35.06
CA ASP A 145 -0.82 3.66 -36.10
C ASP A 145 0.66 3.30 -36.35
N GLN A 146 1.53 4.31 -36.26
CA GLN A 146 2.96 4.19 -36.54
C GLN A 146 3.81 3.84 -35.32
N HIS A 147 3.21 3.70 -34.13
CA HIS A 147 3.94 3.54 -32.86
C HIS A 147 4.93 4.68 -32.59
N ASP A 148 4.59 5.92 -32.99
CA ASP A 148 5.42 7.10 -32.71
C ASP A 148 5.19 7.57 -31.26
N ILE A 149 5.83 6.85 -30.34
CA ILE A 149 5.77 7.11 -28.89
C ILE A 149 6.22 8.55 -28.57
N ASP A 150 7.25 9.05 -29.25
CA ASP A 150 7.80 10.39 -29.01
C ASP A 150 6.81 11.49 -29.39
N TYR A 151 6.05 11.32 -30.46
CA TYR A 151 4.99 12.25 -30.83
C TYR A 151 3.83 12.22 -29.83
N ILE A 152 3.44 11.04 -29.36
CA ILE A 152 2.37 10.91 -28.35
C ILE A 152 2.81 11.53 -27.01
N MET A 153 4.07 11.35 -26.61
CA MET A 153 4.63 12.02 -25.42
C MET A 153 4.63 13.54 -25.57
N ARG A 154 4.97 14.07 -26.75
CA ARG A 154 4.86 15.52 -27.02
C ARG A 154 3.42 16.02 -26.90
N ILE A 155 2.44 15.28 -27.41
CA ILE A 155 1.02 15.64 -27.26
C ILE A 155 0.62 15.64 -25.79
N ARG A 156 1.02 14.61 -25.02
CA ARG A 156 0.78 14.56 -23.57
C ARG A 156 1.25 15.86 -22.90
N ASP A 157 2.48 16.29 -23.18
CA ASP A 157 3.12 17.42 -22.49
C ASP A 157 2.59 18.79 -22.92
N HIS A 158 2.29 18.97 -24.22
CA HIS A 158 2.00 20.29 -24.79
C HIS A 158 0.54 20.49 -25.19
N ASN A 159 -0.22 19.42 -25.39
CA ASN A 159 -1.61 19.49 -25.83
C ASN A 159 -2.45 18.30 -25.31
N PHE A 160 -2.49 18.13 -23.97
CA PHE A 160 -3.21 17.04 -23.31
C PHE A 160 -4.68 16.92 -23.75
N GLY A 161 -5.34 18.04 -24.05
CA GLY A 161 -6.72 18.05 -24.51
C GLY A 161 -6.97 17.18 -25.74
N LEU A 162 -5.98 17.05 -26.63
CA LEU A 162 -6.07 16.22 -27.83
C LEU A 162 -6.21 14.72 -27.51
N LEU A 163 -5.65 14.26 -26.39
CA LEU A 163 -5.78 12.86 -25.93
C LEU A 163 -7.22 12.53 -25.50
N LEU A 164 -8.02 13.55 -25.20
CA LEU A 164 -9.40 13.41 -24.77
C LEU A 164 -10.42 13.70 -25.89
N GLN A 165 -9.98 14.21 -27.04
CA GLN A 165 -10.84 14.55 -28.16
C GLN A 165 -11.06 13.34 -29.07
N LYS A 166 -12.29 13.20 -29.58
CA LYS A 166 -12.59 12.22 -30.61
C LYS A 166 -12.02 12.67 -31.94
N ASN A 167 -11.53 11.72 -32.72
CA ASN A 167 -11.33 11.90 -34.15
C ASN A 167 -12.21 10.90 -34.90
N GLY A 168 -13.16 11.38 -35.68
CA GLY A 168 -14.26 10.54 -36.15
C GLY A 168 -15.12 10.06 -34.98
N ASN A 169 -15.24 8.74 -34.80
CA ASN A 169 -16.15 8.12 -33.82
C ASN A 169 -15.46 7.57 -32.55
N GLU A 170 -14.12 7.52 -32.52
CA GLU A 170 -13.37 6.88 -31.43
C GLU A 170 -12.54 7.90 -30.64
N PHE A 171 -12.15 7.52 -29.43
CA PHE A 171 -11.17 8.25 -28.63
C PHE A 171 -9.78 7.61 -28.79
N PRO A 172 -8.67 8.34 -28.60
CA PRO A 172 -7.32 7.80 -28.81
C PRO A 172 -7.03 6.52 -28.02
N ILE A 173 -7.43 6.48 -26.75
CA ILE A 173 -7.28 5.28 -25.90
C ILE A 173 -8.10 4.09 -26.41
N LEU A 174 -9.32 4.34 -26.88
CA LEU A 174 -10.21 3.31 -27.42
C LEU A 174 -9.69 2.77 -28.75
N TYR A 175 -9.24 3.68 -29.62
CA TYR A 175 -8.62 3.37 -30.90
C TYR A 175 -7.40 2.46 -30.70
N ALA A 176 -6.46 2.86 -29.82
CA ALA A 176 -5.28 2.06 -29.50
C ALA A 176 -5.64 0.69 -28.91
N THR A 177 -6.67 0.61 -28.07
CA THR A 177 -7.15 -0.65 -27.49
C THR A 177 -7.72 -1.58 -28.57
N ARG A 178 -8.44 -1.04 -29.57
CA ARG A 178 -9.02 -1.81 -30.68
C ARG A 178 -7.96 -2.40 -31.62
N LEU A 179 -6.81 -1.74 -31.78
CA LEU A 179 -5.71 -2.25 -32.60
C LEU A 179 -5.07 -3.53 -32.02
N GLY A 180 -5.34 -3.85 -30.75
CA GLY A 180 -4.97 -5.11 -30.13
C GLY A 180 -3.64 -5.07 -29.38
N GLU A 181 -3.12 -6.25 -29.02
CA GLU A 181 -2.00 -6.40 -28.07
C GLU A 181 -0.71 -5.69 -28.49
N ARG A 182 -0.48 -5.54 -29.80
CA ARG A 182 0.69 -4.82 -30.32
C ARG A 182 0.72 -3.33 -29.93
N TRP A 183 -0.41 -2.73 -29.58
CA TRP A 183 -0.52 -1.33 -29.14
C TRP A 183 -0.65 -1.20 -27.62
N ARG A 184 -0.39 -2.27 -26.87
CA ARG A 184 -0.52 -2.30 -25.42
C ARG A 184 0.34 -1.26 -24.72
N ASP A 185 1.58 -1.08 -25.17
CA ASP A 185 2.51 -0.05 -24.71
C ASP A 185 1.96 1.37 -24.91
N VAL A 186 1.34 1.63 -26.07
CA VAL A 186 0.64 2.90 -26.36
C VAL A 186 -0.54 3.10 -25.41
N VAL A 187 -1.34 2.06 -25.15
CA VAL A 187 -2.45 2.13 -24.19
C VAL A 187 -1.93 2.42 -22.78
N ILE A 188 -0.85 1.76 -22.35
CA ILE A 188 -0.19 2.03 -21.06
C ILE A 188 0.25 3.49 -20.99
N LEU A 189 0.88 4.00 -22.05
CA LEU A 189 1.35 5.37 -22.11
C LEU A 189 0.19 6.37 -22.02
N LEU A 190 -0.89 6.15 -22.76
CA LEU A 190 -2.08 7.01 -22.71
C LEU A 190 -2.69 7.02 -21.31
N VAL A 191 -2.78 5.88 -20.65
CA VAL A 191 -3.34 5.77 -19.29
C VAL A 191 -2.41 6.41 -18.27
N GLY A 192 -1.10 6.23 -18.44
CA GLY A 192 -0.07 6.92 -17.68
C GLY A 192 -0.17 8.43 -17.84
N ALA A 193 -0.42 8.94 -19.06
CA ALA A 193 -0.67 10.35 -19.32
C ALA A 193 -1.91 10.87 -18.58
N LEU A 194 -3.03 10.14 -18.63
CA LEU A 194 -4.26 10.48 -17.90
C LEU A 194 -4.02 10.49 -16.38
N SER A 195 -3.32 9.48 -15.87
CA SER A 195 -2.97 9.38 -14.46
C SER A 195 -2.06 10.53 -14.02
N ARG A 196 -1.03 10.84 -14.82
CA ARG A 196 -0.12 11.95 -14.54
C ARG A 196 -0.85 13.28 -14.50
N TYR A 197 -1.77 13.52 -15.44
CA TYR A 197 -2.59 14.74 -15.45
C TYR A 197 -3.33 14.91 -14.13
N VAL A 198 -4.09 13.90 -13.70
CA VAL A 198 -4.86 13.94 -12.46
C VAL A 198 -3.98 14.09 -11.21
N ASN A 199 -2.83 13.40 -11.16
CA ASN A 199 -1.90 13.46 -10.02
C ASN A 199 -1.23 14.84 -9.81
N HIS A 200 -1.19 15.67 -10.85
CA HIS A 200 -0.49 16.96 -10.85
C HIS A 200 -1.47 18.15 -10.87
N LEU A 201 -2.76 17.90 -10.65
CA LEU A 201 -3.74 18.94 -10.34
C LEU A 201 -3.63 19.31 -8.87
N ASP A 202 -3.62 20.61 -8.57
CA ASP A 202 -3.74 21.06 -7.19
C ASP A 202 -5.22 21.04 -6.74
N PRO A 203 -5.51 21.00 -5.43
CA PRO A 203 -6.88 21.02 -4.93
C PRO A 203 -7.73 22.17 -5.49
N GLU A 204 -7.14 23.34 -5.70
CA GLU A 204 -7.79 24.52 -6.27
C GLU A 204 -8.14 24.33 -7.76
N ASP A 205 -7.42 23.46 -8.47
CA ASP A 205 -7.70 23.15 -9.87
C ASP A 205 -9.00 22.36 -10.03
N PHE A 206 -9.39 21.59 -9.02
CA PHE A 206 -10.67 20.86 -9.03
C PHE A 206 -11.89 21.80 -8.96
N GLU A 207 -11.70 23.07 -8.60
CA GLU A 207 -12.76 24.08 -8.61
C GLU A 207 -12.91 24.76 -9.98
N LYS A 208 -11.88 24.70 -10.84
CA LYS A 208 -11.88 25.34 -12.16
C LYS A 208 -12.84 24.62 -13.11
N LYS A 209 -13.78 25.39 -13.69
CA LYS A 209 -14.79 24.87 -14.64
C LYS A 209 -14.18 24.16 -15.85
N GLU A 210 -13.03 24.62 -16.33
CA GLU A 210 -12.33 24.01 -17.46
C GLU A 210 -11.75 22.64 -17.07
N THR A 211 -11.04 22.55 -15.95
CA THR A 211 -10.54 21.30 -15.38
C THR A 211 -11.66 20.29 -15.15
N LEU A 212 -12.80 20.72 -14.61
CA LEU A 212 -13.97 19.85 -14.43
C LEU A 212 -14.52 19.29 -15.74
N ARG A 213 -14.49 20.06 -16.83
CA ARG A 213 -14.85 19.56 -18.18
C ARG A 213 -13.86 18.52 -18.65
N THR A 214 -12.57 18.76 -18.47
CA THR A 214 -11.48 17.83 -18.80
C THR A 214 -11.62 16.52 -18.02
N LEU A 215 -11.82 16.59 -16.70
CA LEU A 215 -12.04 15.43 -15.84
C LEU A 215 -13.32 14.67 -16.19
N LYS A 216 -14.39 15.37 -16.61
CA LYS A 216 -15.62 14.73 -17.10
C LYS A 216 -15.37 13.96 -18.40
N ALA A 217 -14.65 14.54 -19.35
CA ALA A 217 -14.28 13.89 -20.61
C ALA A 217 -13.38 12.67 -20.34
N LEU A 218 -12.35 12.83 -19.49
CA LEU A 218 -11.47 11.76 -19.06
C LEU A 218 -12.24 10.57 -18.47
N ARG A 219 -13.18 10.81 -17.54
CA ARG A 219 -14.02 9.76 -16.95
C ARG A 219 -14.87 9.03 -17.98
N ALA A 220 -15.49 9.78 -18.92
CA ALA A 220 -16.28 9.17 -19.98
C ALA A 220 -15.42 8.25 -20.88
N ASN A 221 -14.22 8.71 -21.24
CA ASN A 221 -13.31 7.97 -22.10
C ASN A 221 -12.77 6.70 -21.43
N LEU A 222 -12.39 6.79 -20.15
CA LEU A 222 -11.94 5.63 -19.38
C LEU A 222 -13.05 4.59 -19.20
N LYS A 223 -14.29 5.02 -18.94
CA LYS A 223 -15.44 4.08 -18.85
C LYS A 223 -15.67 3.34 -20.16
N LEU A 224 -15.59 4.04 -21.30
CA LEU A 224 -15.70 3.39 -22.61
C LEU A 224 -14.53 2.44 -22.90
N ALA A 225 -13.31 2.80 -22.50
CA ALA A 225 -12.15 1.94 -22.64
C ALA A 225 -12.26 0.67 -21.78
N ILE A 226 -12.77 0.80 -20.54
CA ILE A 226 -13.12 -0.32 -19.66
C ILE A 226 -14.13 -1.25 -20.36
N ASP A 227 -15.25 -0.70 -20.82
CA ASP A 227 -16.32 -1.49 -21.44
C ASP A 227 -15.82 -2.23 -22.69
N HIS A 228 -15.04 -1.57 -23.54
CA HIS A 228 -14.42 -2.20 -24.71
C HIS A 228 -13.41 -3.29 -24.31
N THR A 229 -12.55 -3.03 -23.32
CA THR A 229 -11.57 -4.00 -22.86
C THR A 229 -12.26 -5.27 -22.35
N LEU A 230 -13.38 -5.13 -21.63
CA LEU A 230 -14.16 -6.26 -21.14
C LEU A 230 -14.86 -7.04 -22.26
N LEU A 231 -15.48 -6.35 -23.22
CA LEU A 231 -16.20 -6.99 -24.32
C LEU A 231 -15.28 -7.79 -25.25
N HIS A 232 -14.05 -7.31 -25.44
CA HIS A 232 -13.07 -7.92 -26.33
C HIS A 232 -12.06 -8.82 -25.60
N LEU A 233 -12.24 -9.03 -24.29
CA LEU A 233 -11.37 -9.90 -23.52
C LEU A 233 -11.66 -11.37 -23.85
N PRO A 234 -10.69 -12.16 -24.33
CA PRO A 234 -10.88 -13.60 -24.48
C PRO A 234 -11.12 -14.22 -23.10
N PRO A 235 -12.03 -15.22 -22.99
CA PRO A 235 -12.26 -15.91 -21.73
C PRO A 235 -10.95 -16.52 -21.20
N GLY A 236 -10.62 -16.22 -19.94
CA GLY A 236 -9.41 -16.69 -19.27
C GLY A 236 -8.20 -15.74 -19.31
N HIS A 237 -8.30 -14.58 -19.96
CA HIS A 237 -7.26 -13.55 -19.91
C HIS A 237 -7.58 -12.51 -18.83
N SER A 238 -6.58 -12.09 -18.04
CA SER A 238 -6.74 -10.98 -17.09
C SER A 238 -6.57 -9.63 -17.81
N PRO A 239 -7.46 -8.65 -17.59
CA PRO A 239 -7.29 -7.31 -18.13
C PRO A 239 -6.29 -6.54 -17.27
N VAL A 240 -5.02 -6.59 -17.67
CA VAL A 240 -3.88 -6.13 -16.86
C VAL A 240 -3.93 -4.63 -16.49
N LEU A 241 -4.69 -3.80 -17.22
CA LEU A 241 -4.76 -2.35 -16.98
C LEU A 241 -6.03 -1.89 -16.26
N LEU A 242 -6.92 -2.81 -15.91
CA LEU A 242 -8.24 -2.46 -15.42
C LEU A 242 -8.20 -1.81 -14.04
N SER A 243 -7.32 -2.30 -13.16
CA SER A 243 -7.03 -1.67 -11.86
C SER A 243 -6.49 -0.24 -12.05
N SER A 244 -5.58 -0.03 -13.02
CA SER A 244 -5.06 1.31 -13.34
C SER A 244 -6.16 2.24 -13.86
N TYR A 245 -7.11 1.76 -14.65
CA TYR A 245 -8.25 2.57 -15.11
C TYR A 245 -9.13 3.00 -13.94
N LEU A 246 -9.45 2.08 -13.03
CA LEU A 246 -10.25 2.36 -11.85
C LEU A 246 -9.56 3.35 -10.91
N GLN A 247 -8.25 3.20 -10.73
CA GLN A 247 -7.45 4.13 -9.95
C GLN A 247 -7.53 5.55 -10.53
N VAL A 248 -7.27 5.74 -11.83
CA VAL A 248 -7.36 7.08 -12.45
C VAL A 248 -8.78 7.64 -12.36
N LEU A 249 -9.79 6.79 -12.52
CA LEU A 249 -11.19 7.17 -12.45
C LEU A 249 -11.57 7.69 -11.06
N ILE A 250 -11.18 7.00 -10.00
CA ILE A 250 -11.44 7.46 -8.62
C ILE A 250 -10.65 8.73 -8.33
N MET A 251 -9.37 8.78 -8.71
CA MET A 251 -8.54 9.97 -8.50
C MET A 251 -9.09 11.21 -9.21
N SER A 252 -9.77 11.03 -10.36
CA SER A 252 -10.33 12.13 -11.13
C SER A 252 -11.55 12.81 -10.50
N GLU A 253 -12.17 12.23 -9.47
CA GLU A 253 -13.20 12.92 -8.66
C GLU A 253 -12.59 13.83 -7.60
N GLY A 254 -11.31 13.62 -7.28
CA GLY A 254 -10.60 14.33 -6.22
C GLY A 254 -11.05 13.93 -4.80
N ASP A 255 -10.49 14.63 -3.82
CA ASP A 255 -10.67 14.31 -2.41
C ASP A 255 -12.10 14.55 -1.91
N SER A 256 -12.86 15.44 -2.57
CA SER A 256 -14.23 15.80 -2.18
C SER A 256 -15.16 14.58 -2.13
N PHE A 257 -15.01 13.66 -3.07
CA PHE A 257 -15.72 12.40 -3.10
C PHE A 257 -15.36 11.53 -1.89
N LEU A 258 -14.05 11.36 -1.63
CA LEU A 258 -13.58 10.53 -0.52
C LEU A 258 -14.06 11.09 0.81
N TYR A 259 -13.96 12.40 1.04
CA TYR A 259 -14.48 13.01 2.27
C TYR A 259 -15.98 12.80 2.46
N LYS A 260 -16.77 12.91 1.38
CA LYS A 260 -18.21 12.64 1.43
C LYS A 260 -18.49 11.17 1.77
N ALA A 261 -17.80 10.24 1.11
CA ALA A 261 -17.96 8.80 1.34
C ALA A 261 -17.52 8.42 2.76
N ILE A 262 -16.38 8.94 3.23
CA ILE A 262 -15.89 8.79 4.61
C ILE A 262 -16.97 9.26 5.57
N HIS A 263 -17.52 10.46 5.37
CA HIS A 263 -18.57 11.00 6.24
C HIS A 263 -19.81 10.11 6.28
N GLU A 264 -20.30 9.66 5.12
CA GLU A 264 -21.47 8.79 4.98
C GLU A 264 -21.27 7.46 5.72
N ILE A 265 -20.17 6.76 5.46
CA ILE A 265 -19.85 5.50 6.15
C ILE A 265 -19.64 5.70 7.66
N SER A 266 -19.08 6.84 8.06
CA SER A 266 -18.90 7.19 9.48
C SER A 266 -20.23 7.39 10.21
N LEU A 267 -21.26 7.88 9.53
CA LEU A 267 -22.61 7.96 10.09
C LEU A 267 -23.21 6.56 10.26
N LEU A 268 -23.05 5.68 9.27
CA LEU A 268 -23.52 4.30 9.34
C LEU A 268 -22.83 3.53 10.48
N LEU A 269 -21.50 3.65 10.61
CA LEU A 269 -20.72 3.06 11.70
C LEU A 269 -21.15 3.56 13.09
N ARG A 270 -21.61 4.82 13.19
CA ARG A 270 -22.17 5.40 14.42
C ARG A 270 -23.60 4.98 14.70
N SER A 271 -24.40 4.74 13.66
CA SER A 271 -25.82 4.45 13.80
C SER A 271 -26.05 3.22 14.68
N ARG A 272 -26.87 3.36 15.71
CA ARG A 272 -27.26 2.25 16.57
C ARG A 272 -28.40 1.53 15.86
N SER A 273 -28.11 0.34 15.34
CA SER A 273 -29.16 -0.49 14.78
C SER A 273 -30.12 -0.94 15.88
N GLY A 274 -31.41 -0.89 15.56
CA GLY A 274 -32.50 -1.07 16.51
C GLY A 274 -33.82 -0.41 16.13
N LEU A 275 -33.92 0.26 14.97
CA LEU A 275 -35.16 0.95 14.55
C LEU A 275 -35.59 0.69 13.08
N SER A 276 -34.90 -0.15 12.30
CA SER A 276 -35.49 -0.63 11.04
C SER A 276 -36.42 -1.81 11.34
N HIS A 277 -37.72 -1.56 11.17
CA HIS A 277 -38.79 -2.56 11.32
C HIS A 277 -38.84 -3.60 10.19
N GLU A 278 -37.94 -3.49 9.20
CA GLU A 278 -37.71 -4.50 8.17
C GLU A 278 -36.28 -5.02 8.36
N GLY A 279 -36.09 -6.33 8.36
CA GLY A 279 -34.87 -7.06 8.79
C GLY A 279 -33.55 -6.77 8.06
N ASP A 280 -33.39 -5.60 7.46
CA ASP A 280 -32.13 -5.07 6.95
C ASP A 280 -31.53 -4.10 7.98
N GLY A 281 -30.67 -4.64 8.85
CA GLY A 281 -29.82 -3.85 9.75
C GLY A 281 -28.86 -2.95 8.95
N VAL A 282 -28.26 -1.97 9.61
CA VAL A 282 -27.29 -1.08 8.95
C VAL A 282 -26.00 -1.85 8.63
N LYS A 283 -25.64 -1.92 7.35
CA LYS A 283 -24.48 -2.67 6.84
C LYS A 283 -23.42 -1.71 6.27
N PRO A 284 -22.60 -1.06 7.12
CA PRO A 284 -21.64 -0.04 6.69
C PRO A 284 -20.61 -0.56 5.67
N VAL A 285 -20.16 -1.80 5.79
CA VAL A 285 -19.16 -2.38 4.87
C VAL A 285 -19.79 -2.68 3.51
N LYS A 286 -21.03 -3.20 3.47
CA LYS A 286 -21.77 -3.33 2.20
C LYS A 286 -22.04 -1.99 1.53
N GLU A 287 -22.38 -0.94 2.29
CA GLU A 287 -22.61 0.37 1.67
C GLU A 287 -21.30 0.98 1.17
N ALA A 288 -20.18 0.77 1.89
CA ALA A 288 -18.86 1.17 1.39
C ALA A 288 -18.54 0.48 0.06
N GLU A 289 -18.79 -0.84 -0.03
CA GLU A 289 -18.60 -1.60 -1.26
C GLU A 289 -19.52 -1.08 -2.39
N SER A 290 -20.78 -0.79 -2.07
CA SER A 290 -21.77 -0.20 -2.98
C SER A 290 -21.29 1.15 -3.54
N ILE A 291 -20.76 2.04 -2.69
CA ILE A 291 -20.19 3.33 -3.08
C ILE A 291 -19.04 3.15 -4.06
N ILE A 292 -18.09 2.25 -3.77
CA ILE A 292 -16.94 1.98 -4.66
C ILE A 292 -17.42 1.35 -5.98
N ARG A 293 -18.35 0.40 -5.93
CA ARG A 293 -18.91 -0.25 -7.13
C ARG A 293 -19.71 0.70 -8.03
N LYS A 294 -20.28 1.78 -7.50
CA LYS A 294 -20.93 2.82 -8.32
C LYS A 294 -19.94 3.52 -9.29
N PHE A 295 -18.64 3.46 -9.03
CA PHE A 295 -17.59 3.98 -9.95
C PHE A 295 -17.26 3.03 -11.09
N CYS A 296 -17.49 1.74 -10.90
CA CYS A 296 -17.32 0.74 -11.94
C CYS A 296 -18.40 0.90 -13.01
N THR A 297 -18.06 0.57 -14.25
CA THR A 297 -19.04 0.60 -15.35
C THR A 297 -20.12 -0.45 -15.14
N ARG A 298 -21.25 -0.32 -15.87
CA ARG A 298 -22.33 -1.30 -15.81
C ARG A 298 -21.83 -2.69 -16.19
N GLU A 299 -20.94 -2.78 -17.17
CA GLU A 299 -20.40 -4.03 -17.67
C GLU A 299 -19.50 -4.71 -16.63
N LEU A 300 -18.69 -3.97 -15.87
CA LEU A 300 -17.94 -4.50 -14.73
C LEU A 300 -18.85 -5.12 -13.65
N ARG A 301 -20.01 -4.52 -13.41
CA ARG A 301 -20.99 -5.01 -12.41
C ARG A 301 -21.74 -6.26 -12.87
N GLY A 302 -21.80 -6.51 -14.18
CA GLY A 302 -22.53 -7.62 -14.79
C GLY A 302 -21.73 -8.93 -14.88
N VAL A 303 -20.41 -8.89 -14.72
CA VAL A 303 -19.56 -10.09 -14.80
C VAL A 303 -19.79 -10.98 -13.57
N LYS A 304 -20.51 -12.10 -13.74
CA LYS A 304 -20.69 -13.10 -12.68
C LYS A 304 -19.33 -13.68 -12.28
N GLY A 305 -18.94 -13.50 -11.02
CA GLY A 305 -17.62 -13.87 -10.49
C GLY A 305 -16.60 -12.73 -10.53
N GLY A 306 -16.94 -11.60 -11.15
CA GLY A 306 -16.08 -10.44 -11.33
C GLY A 306 -14.84 -10.72 -12.20
N VAL A 307 -14.04 -9.70 -12.42
CA VAL A 307 -12.67 -9.85 -12.92
C VAL A 307 -11.76 -9.86 -11.70
N GLY A 308 -10.94 -10.90 -11.51
CA GLY A 308 -10.11 -11.10 -10.31
C GLY A 308 -9.42 -9.83 -9.81
N ASP A 309 -8.64 -9.19 -10.69
CA ASP A 309 -7.88 -7.96 -10.38
C ASP A 309 -8.77 -6.76 -9.99
N VAL A 310 -9.99 -6.69 -10.54
CA VAL A 310 -10.96 -5.63 -10.20
C VAL A 310 -11.59 -5.88 -8.85
N GLU A 311 -11.97 -7.13 -8.58
CA GLU A 311 -12.57 -7.49 -7.31
C GLU A 311 -11.57 -7.33 -6.17
N GLU A 312 -10.28 -7.57 -6.41
CA GLU A 312 -9.22 -7.24 -5.48
C GLU A 312 -9.07 -5.74 -5.26
N TYR A 313 -9.08 -4.94 -6.33
CA TYR A 313 -9.03 -3.48 -6.21
C TYR A 313 -10.23 -2.91 -5.45
N ILE A 314 -11.45 -3.34 -5.80
CA ILE A 314 -12.69 -2.93 -5.12
C ILE A 314 -12.63 -3.33 -3.65
N ALA A 315 -12.17 -4.54 -3.35
CA ALA A 315 -12.05 -4.98 -1.97
C ALA A 315 -11.04 -4.12 -1.19
N ASN A 316 -9.93 -3.73 -1.81
CA ASN A 316 -8.92 -2.86 -1.18
C ASN A 316 -9.47 -1.46 -0.92
N ALA A 317 -10.05 -0.84 -1.95
CA ALA A 317 -10.67 0.48 -1.86
C ALA A 317 -11.83 0.52 -0.83
N THR A 318 -12.60 -0.56 -0.74
CA THR A 318 -13.67 -0.71 0.26
C THR A 318 -13.09 -0.77 1.67
N LEU A 319 -12.07 -1.61 1.87
CA LEU A 319 -11.41 -1.76 3.17
C LEU A 319 -10.79 -0.43 3.62
N ASP A 320 -10.07 0.26 2.74
CA ASP A 320 -9.49 1.58 3.00
C ASP A 320 -10.55 2.62 3.35
N LEU A 321 -11.69 2.63 2.64
CA LEU A 321 -12.79 3.55 2.93
C LEU A 321 -13.34 3.31 4.34
N VAL A 322 -13.50 2.05 4.75
CA VAL A 322 -13.97 1.69 6.10
C VAL A 322 -12.93 2.07 7.16
N ILE A 323 -11.64 1.87 6.90
CA ILE A 323 -10.55 2.30 7.80
C ILE A 323 -10.59 3.82 7.99
N MET A 324 -10.63 4.59 6.91
CA MET A 324 -10.69 6.04 6.96
C MET A 324 -11.94 6.56 7.67
N ALA A 325 -13.10 5.95 7.40
CA ALA A 325 -14.35 6.25 8.09
C ALA A 325 -14.26 5.96 9.59
N GLY A 326 -13.76 4.78 9.97
CA GLY A 326 -13.55 4.38 11.36
C GLY A 326 -12.61 5.33 12.11
N TRP A 327 -11.49 5.72 11.50
CA TRP A 327 -10.55 6.68 12.08
C TRP A 327 -11.19 8.07 12.26
N SER A 328 -11.99 8.54 11.29
CA SER A 328 -12.64 9.84 11.38
C SER A 328 -13.57 9.99 12.60
N LEU A 329 -14.05 8.87 13.16
CA LEU A 329 -14.83 8.85 14.41
C LEU A 329 -14.00 9.16 15.65
N ALA A 330 -12.70 8.85 15.62
CA ALA A 330 -11.79 9.03 16.74
C ALA A 330 -11.23 10.46 16.79
N VAL A 331 -11.06 11.09 15.62
CA VAL A 331 -10.44 12.41 15.45
C VAL A 331 -11.00 13.48 16.40
N PRO A 332 -12.32 13.65 16.59
CA PRO A 332 -12.85 14.68 17.50
C PRO A 332 -12.44 14.52 18.97
N GLY A 333 -12.03 13.31 19.40
CA GLY A 333 -11.58 13.04 20.76
C GLY A 333 -10.06 13.16 20.95
N ILE A 334 -9.31 13.53 19.91
CA ILE A 334 -7.85 13.64 19.91
C ILE A 334 -7.48 15.11 19.68
N ALA A 335 -6.70 15.70 20.59
CA ALA A 335 -6.41 17.14 20.59
C ALA A 335 -5.67 17.63 19.31
N GLU A 336 -4.80 16.80 18.75
CA GLU A 336 -4.10 17.04 17.47
C GLU A 336 -4.50 16.00 16.42
N GLY A 337 -5.75 15.52 16.49
CA GLY A 337 -6.26 14.52 15.57
C GLY A 337 -6.39 15.06 14.15
N ALA A 338 -5.68 14.45 13.20
CA ALA A 338 -5.86 14.68 11.77
C ALA A 338 -6.59 13.50 11.11
N LEU A 339 -7.34 13.78 10.04
CA LEU A 339 -7.86 12.72 9.17
C LEU A 339 -6.70 11.98 8.50
N LEU A 340 -6.91 10.71 8.14
CA LEU A 340 -5.92 9.98 7.36
C LEU A 340 -5.75 10.66 5.99
N PRO A 341 -4.52 10.75 5.48
CA PRO A 341 -4.27 11.34 4.19
C PRO A 341 -4.93 10.55 3.06
N THR A 342 -5.74 11.22 2.24
CA THR A 342 -6.48 10.63 1.11
C THR A 342 -5.57 10.03 0.05
N HIS A 343 -4.33 10.52 -0.09
CA HIS A 343 -3.36 9.99 -1.06
C HIS A 343 -2.91 8.54 -0.79
N THR A 344 -3.25 7.98 0.37
CA THR A 344 -3.01 6.56 0.71
C THR A 344 -4.11 5.64 0.19
N PHE A 345 -5.28 6.19 -0.17
CA PHE A 345 -6.48 5.45 -0.51
C PHE A 345 -6.30 4.50 -1.71
N ALA A 346 -6.81 3.29 -1.57
CA ALA A 346 -6.82 2.22 -2.56
C ALA A 346 -5.41 1.89 -3.09
N ARG A 347 -4.37 2.05 -2.25
CA ARG A 347 -2.97 1.74 -2.57
C ARG A 347 -2.42 0.71 -1.60
N ASP A 348 -2.60 -0.56 -1.97
CA ASP A 348 -2.10 -1.71 -1.22
C ASP A 348 -2.41 -1.60 0.28
N LEU A 349 -1.39 -1.72 1.14
CA LEU A 349 -1.49 -1.63 2.60
C LEU A 349 -1.28 -0.22 3.17
N ARG A 350 -1.11 0.82 2.34
CA ARG A 350 -0.65 2.14 2.82
C ARG A 350 -1.63 2.78 3.79
N THR A 351 -2.93 2.80 3.47
CA THR A 351 -3.94 3.35 4.37
C THR A 351 -3.97 2.62 5.71
N TYR A 352 -3.78 1.30 5.70
CA TYR A 352 -3.69 0.51 6.92
C TYR A 352 -2.43 0.85 7.74
N THR A 353 -1.26 0.96 7.12
CA THR A 353 -0.01 1.32 7.81
C THR A 353 -0.12 2.69 8.47
N THR A 354 -0.58 3.70 7.73
CA THR A 354 -0.78 5.05 8.28
C THR A 354 -1.83 5.04 9.39
N PHE A 355 -2.92 4.28 9.23
CA PHE A 355 -3.91 4.08 10.30
C PHE A 355 -3.27 3.50 11.57
N MET A 356 -2.39 2.52 11.45
CA MET A 356 -1.70 1.90 12.59
C MET A 356 -0.79 2.89 13.33
N GLU A 357 -0.01 3.68 12.60
CA GLU A 357 0.85 4.71 13.19
C GLU A 357 0.03 5.73 14.01
N HIS A 358 -1.07 6.21 13.43
CA HIS A 358 -1.99 7.11 14.10
C HIS A 358 -2.67 6.46 15.32
N LEU A 359 -3.05 5.18 15.21
CA LEU A 359 -3.66 4.42 16.30
C LEU A 359 -2.68 4.26 17.47
N GLU A 360 -1.44 3.84 17.19
CA GLU A 360 -0.39 3.60 18.17
C GLU A 360 0.02 4.88 18.91
N ALA A 361 0.21 5.98 18.17
CA ALA A 361 0.55 7.28 18.74
C ALA A 361 -0.52 7.81 19.71
N ASN A 362 -1.79 7.38 19.54
CA ASN A 362 -2.93 7.90 20.29
C ASN A 362 -3.60 6.87 21.23
N LEU A 363 -2.95 5.73 21.51
CA LEU A 363 -3.56 4.62 22.26
C LEU A 363 -4.15 5.03 23.62
N THR A 364 -3.45 5.89 24.37
CA THR A 364 -3.89 6.36 25.69
C THR A 364 -5.19 7.16 25.62
N THR A 365 -5.35 7.98 24.57
CA THR A 365 -6.55 8.76 24.29
C THR A 365 -7.66 7.87 23.74
N ILE A 366 -7.34 6.94 22.83
CA ILE A 366 -8.28 5.98 22.26
C ILE A 366 -8.93 5.11 23.34
N ASN A 367 -8.17 4.73 24.37
CA ASN A 367 -8.67 3.99 25.53
C ASN A 367 -9.66 4.80 26.40
N LYS A 368 -9.81 6.10 26.17
CA LYS A 368 -10.82 6.95 26.82
C LYS A 368 -12.02 7.23 25.93
N LEU A 369 -11.97 6.88 24.64
CA LEU A 369 -13.08 7.07 23.70
C LEU A 369 -14.25 6.14 24.00
N ASN A 370 -15.39 6.46 23.38
CA ASN A 370 -16.59 5.63 23.42
C ASN A 370 -16.26 4.14 23.15
N PRO A 371 -16.73 3.19 23.97
CA PRO A 371 -16.44 1.76 23.81
C PRO A 371 -16.74 1.22 22.41
N ARG A 372 -17.78 1.76 21.74
CA ARG A 372 -18.13 1.37 20.37
C ARG A 372 -17.07 1.80 19.36
N ILE A 373 -16.65 3.06 19.40
CA ILE A 373 -15.60 3.58 18.51
C ILE A 373 -14.33 2.78 18.71
N ARG A 374 -13.95 2.56 19.97
CA ARG A 374 -12.80 1.74 20.35
C ARG A 374 -12.89 0.31 19.78
N LYS A 375 -14.05 -0.32 19.89
CA LYS A 375 -14.29 -1.65 19.32
C LYS A 375 -14.12 -1.66 17.80
N ILE A 376 -14.64 -0.66 17.09
CA ILE A 376 -14.47 -0.50 15.65
C ILE A 376 -12.97 -0.40 15.30
N LEU A 377 -12.24 0.50 15.96
CA LEU A 377 -10.82 0.71 15.70
C LEU A 377 -9.99 -0.56 15.95
N PHE A 378 -10.23 -1.28 17.06
CA PHE A 378 -9.51 -2.53 17.34
C PHE A 378 -9.94 -3.67 16.42
N THR A 379 -11.20 -3.72 15.97
CA THR A 379 -11.63 -4.66 14.94
C THR A 379 -10.87 -4.42 13.63
N LEU A 380 -10.73 -3.15 13.22
CA LEU A 380 -9.99 -2.79 12.02
C LEU A 380 -8.50 -3.10 12.18
N ARG A 381 -7.90 -2.80 13.34
CA ARG A 381 -6.52 -3.18 13.67
C ARG A 381 -6.29 -4.69 13.50
N ASP A 382 -7.16 -5.50 14.07
CA ASP A 382 -6.92 -6.94 14.17
C ASP A 382 -7.22 -7.66 12.85
N LEU A 383 -8.17 -7.17 12.04
CA LEU A 383 -8.65 -7.86 10.84
C LEU A 383 -8.16 -7.24 9.51
N ALA A 384 -8.01 -5.93 9.42
CA ALA A 384 -7.66 -5.28 8.16
C ALA A 384 -6.19 -5.45 7.78
N GLY A 385 -5.32 -5.76 8.75
CA GLY A 385 -3.88 -5.96 8.55
C GLY A 385 -3.41 -7.39 8.36
N ASP A 386 -4.30 -8.39 8.37
CA ASP A 386 -3.89 -9.80 8.37
C ASP A 386 -3.25 -10.23 7.03
N SER A 387 -1.93 -10.11 6.95
CA SER A 387 -1.13 -10.40 5.75
C SER A 387 -1.17 -11.88 5.33
N LYS A 388 -1.72 -12.77 6.16
CA LYS A 388 -1.94 -14.18 5.80
C LYS A 388 -3.14 -14.37 4.89
N LYS A 389 -4.03 -13.38 4.80
CA LYS A 389 -5.26 -13.43 4.01
C LYS A 389 -5.18 -12.50 2.80
N SER A 390 -5.89 -12.88 1.74
CA SER A 390 -6.12 -11.98 0.61
C SER A 390 -6.91 -10.75 1.06
N VAL A 391 -6.84 -9.66 0.28
CA VAL A 391 -7.62 -8.44 0.53
C VAL A 391 -9.11 -8.76 0.70
N ARG A 392 -9.66 -9.64 -0.16
CA ARG A 392 -11.04 -10.10 -0.08
C ARG A 392 -11.33 -10.86 1.21
N GLY A 393 -10.39 -11.72 1.65
CA GLY A 393 -10.52 -12.43 2.93
C GLY A 393 -10.60 -11.46 4.12
N ARG A 394 -9.71 -10.47 4.16
CA ARG A 394 -9.69 -9.42 5.20
C ARG A 394 -10.99 -8.60 5.20
N LEU A 395 -11.46 -8.20 4.02
CA LEU A 395 -12.73 -7.48 3.88
C LEU A 395 -13.91 -8.31 4.41
N ASN A 396 -13.97 -9.61 4.08
CA ASN A 396 -15.04 -10.50 4.55
C ASN A 396 -15.04 -10.64 6.07
N ASP A 397 -13.86 -10.69 6.71
CA ASP A 397 -13.78 -10.75 8.17
C ASP A 397 -14.27 -9.45 8.82
N VAL A 398 -13.83 -8.30 8.28
CA VAL A 398 -14.28 -6.98 8.74
C VAL A 398 -15.80 -6.83 8.55
N GLN A 399 -16.32 -7.28 7.40
CA GLN A 399 -17.74 -7.31 7.10
C GLN A 399 -18.51 -8.17 8.11
N ALA A 400 -18.05 -9.39 8.38
CA ALA A 400 -18.70 -10.29 9.32
C ALA A 400 -18.82 -9.71 10.73
N VAL A 401 -17.90 -8.82 11.13
CA VAL A 401 -17.95 -8.18 12.45
C VAL A 401 -18.72 -6.87 12.44
N LEU A 402 -18.51 -6.00 11.45
CA LEU A 402 -19.09 -4.65 11.43
C LEU A 402 -20.51 -4.61 10.86
N ASP A 403 -20.86 -5.48 9.91
CA ASP A 403 -22.21 -5.55 9.34
C ASP A 403 -23.14 -6.46 10.15
N ALA A 404 -22.60 -7.43 10.92
CA ALA A 404 -23.40 -8.26 11.82
C ALA A 404 -23.74 -7.58 13.15
N GLN A 405 -23.13 -6.43 13.43
CA GLN A 405 -23.44 -5.62 14.62
C GLN A 405 -24.52 -4.55 14.36
N GLY A 406 -25.12 -4.58 13.15
CA GLY A 406 -26.37 -3.93 12.82
C GLY A 406 -27.54 -4.88 13.00
#